data_AF-A0A9D4D4M4-F1
#
_entry.id   AF-A0A9D4D4M4-F1
#
_cell.length_a   1.000
_cell.length_b   1.000
_cell.length_c   1.000
_cell.angle_alpha   90.00
_cell.angle_beta   90.00
_cell.angle_gamma   90.00
#
_symmetry.space_group_name_H-M   'P 1'
#
loop_
_entity.id
_entity.type
_entity.pdbx_description
1 polymer ?
#
loop_
_entity_poly.entity_id
_entity_poly.type
_entity_poly.pdbx_seq_one_letter_code
_entity_poly.pdbx_strand_id
1 'polypeptide(L)'
;MNFLTHINRVRVSFQRISDLLMKVNWVLSQSHITAQEFLSLNGILSSVADFVQLGRLFLRPLQHYLSACWKWSSGNLLTQIPILPSFRSHLQWWLDEETLLAGVPFFLHNRHYL
;
A
#
# COMPACT_ATOMS: atom_id res chain seq x y z
N MET A 1 -29.76 -2.76 -17.38
CA MET A 1 -28.50 -3.48 -17.68
C MET A 1 -27.46 -2.46 -18.14
N ASN A 2 -26.49 -2.10 -17.29
CA ASN A 2 -25.47 -1.09 -17.61
C ASN A 2 -24.23 -1.78 -18.21
N PHE A 3 -24.19 -1.83 -19.55
CA PHE A 3 -23.08 -2.39 -20.35
C PHE A 3 -21.72 -1.68 -20.17
N LEU A 4 -21.67 -0.56 -19.43
CA LEU A 4 -20.46 0.26 -19.25
C LEU A 4 -19.58 -0.15 -18.04
N THR A 5 -19.98 -1.14 -17.25
CA THR A 5 -19.32 -1.40 -15.94
C THR A 5 -18.11 -2.32 -15.98
N HIS A 6 -17.90 -3.09 -17.06
CA HIS A 6 -16.85 -4.12 -17.10
C HIS A 6 -15.67 -3.87 -18.05
N ILE A 7 -15.76 -2.90 -18.98
CA ILE A 7 -14.86 -2.89 -20.15
C ILE A 7 -13.57 -2.08 -19.96
N ASN A 8 -13.45 -1.19 -18.95
CA ASN A 8 -12.27 -0.34 -18.79
C ASN A 8 -11.81 -0.22 -17.32
N ARG A 9 -11.26 -1.29 -16.74
CA ARG A 9 -10.62 -1.25 -15.41
C ARG A 9 -9.11 -1.46 -15.53
N VAL A 10 -8.34 -0.59 -14.89
CA VAL A 10 -6.88 -0.75 -14.79
C VAL A 10 -6.59 -1.60 -13.57
N ARG A 11 -5.78 -2.65 -13.76
CA ARG A 11 -5.43 -3.62 -12.72
C ARG A 11 -3.93 -3.65 -12.49
N VAL A 12 -3.56 -3.99 -11.27
CA VAL A 12 -2.18 -4.32 -10.93
C VAL A 12 -1.82 -5.66 -11.58
N SER A 13 -0.58 -5.83 -12.04
CA SER A 13 -0.12 -7.13 -12.53
C SER A 13 -0.09 -8.14 -11.38
N PHE A 14 -0.38 -9.40 -11.70
CA PHE A 14 -0.37 -10.48 -10.70
C PHE A 14 0.98 -10.59 -9.96
N GLN A 15 2.08 -10.39 -10.66
CA GLN A 15 3.42 -10.37 -10.06
C GLN A 15 3.55 -9.30 -8.96
N ARG A 16 3.09 -8.07 -9.22
CA ARG A 16 3.15 -6.98 -8.25
C ARG A 16 2.25 -7.22 -7.04
N ILE A 17 1.09 -7.86 -7.24
CA ILE A 17 0.22 -8.29 -6.14
C ILE A 17 0.95 -9.33 -5.29
N SER A 18 1.56 -10.34 -5.91
CA SER A 18 2.35 -11.35 -5.20
C SER A 18 3.49 -10.72 -4.39
N ASP A 19 4.26 -9.82 -4.99
CA ASP A 19 5.36 -9.11 -4.31
C ASP A 19 4.86 -8.29 -3.11
N LEU A 20 3.71 -7.62 -3.26
CA LEU A 20 3.05 -6.88 -2.18
C LEU A 20 2.60 -7.82 -1.06
N LEU A 21 1.91 -8.91 -1.37
CA LEU A 21 1.43 -9.87 -0.38
C LEU A 21 2.59 -10.50 0.39
N MET A 22 3.67 -10.89 -0.30
CA MET A 22 4.88 -11.40 0.33
C MET A 22 5.49 -10.36 1.28
N LYS A 23 5.63 -9.10 0.83
CA LYS A 23 6.23 -8.05 1.65
C LYS A 23 5.37 -7.70 2.86
N VAL A 24 4.05 -7.61 2.69
CA VAL A 24 3.11 -7.32 3.79
C VAL A 24 3.14 -8.44 4.83
N ASN A 25 3.04 -9.71 4.40
CA ASN A 25 3.12 -10.85 5.31
C ASN A 25 4.45 -10.91 6.06
N TRP A 26 5.56 -10.63 5.38
CA TRP A 26 6.87 -10.53 6.02
C TRP A 26 6.91 -9.42 7.07
N VAL A 27 6.38 -8.21 6.79
CA VAL A 27 6.33 -7.12 7.79
C VAL A 27 5.44 -7.50 8.98
N LEU A 28 4.30 -8.14 8.73
CA LEU A 28 3.39 -8.59 9.81
C LEU A 28 4.01 -9.67 10.69
N SER A 29 4.97 -10.46 10.21
CA SER A 29 5.67 -11.44 11.05
C SER A 29 6.77 -10.81 11.92
N GLN A 30 7.15 -9.55 11.67
CA GLN A 30 8.18 -8.87 12.46
C GLN A 30 7.60 -8.12 13.66
N SER A 31 8.39 -7.99 14.73
CA SER A 31 8.10 -7.07 15.84
C SER A 31 8.58 -5.64 15.53
N HIS A 32 9.66 -5.52 14.76
CA HIS A 32 10.28 -4.27 14.34
C HIS A 32 10.79 -4.40 12.90
N ILE A 33 10.80 -3.30 12.17
CA ILE A 33 11.47 -3.20 10.87
C ILE A 33 12.32 -1.95 10.82
N THR A 34 13.35 -1.92 10.00
CA THR A 34 14.12 -0.71 9.75
C THR A 34 13.32 0.34 8.99
N ALA A 35 13.69 1.62 9.13
CA ALA A 35 13.14 2.69 8.30
C ALA A 35 13.32 2.42 6.81
N GLN A 36 14.45 1.82 6.41
CA GLN A 36 14.68 1.40 5.03
C GLN A 36 13.64 0.38 4.54
N GLU A 37 13.37 -0.65 5.34
CA GLU A 37 12.38 -1.68 4.98
C GLU A 37 10.96 -1.11 4.95
N PHE A 38 10.65 -0.18 5.85
CA PHE A 38 9.39 0.54 5.85
C PHE A 38 9.25 1.39 4.58
N LEU A 39 10.28 2.15 4.20
CA LEU A 39 10.28 2.95 2.97
C LEU A 39 10.10 2.08 1.72
N SER A 40 10.75 0.91 1.70
CA SER A 40 10.55 -0.09 0.65
C SER A 40 9.10 -0.57 0.58
N LEU A 41 8.49 -0.93 1.72
CA LEU A 41 7.07 -1.27 1.80
C LEU A 41 6.18 -0.13 1.28
N ASN A 42 6.43 1.11 1.73
CA ASN A 42 5.66 2.28 1.32
C ASN A 42 5.77 2.54 -0.19
N GLY A 43 6.93 2.30 -0.80
CA GLY A 43 7.12 2.40 -2.25
C GLY A 43 6.27 1.38 -3.02
N ILE A 44 6.27 0.13 -2.58
CA ILE A 44 5.43 -0.93 -3.17
C ILE A 44 3.95 -0.57 -3.05
N LEU A 45 3.49 -0.24 -1.84
CA LEU A 45 2.10 0.14 -1.60
C LEU A 45 1.69 1.37 -2.42
N SER A 46 2.55 2.39 -2.50
CA SER A 46 2.28 3.60 -3.31
C SER A 46 2.12 3.26 -4.79
N SER A 47 2.94 2.34 -5.32
CA SER A 47 2.86 1.90 -6.71
C SER A 47 1.59 1.12 -7.04
N VAL A 48 0.96 0.51 -6.04
CA VAL A 48 -0.26 -0.30 -6.16
C VAL A 48 -1.51 0.55 -5.85
N ALA A 49 -1.39 1.52 -4.96
CA ALA A 49 -2.50 2.34 -4.43
C ALA A 49 -3.33 3.04 -5.51
N ASP A 50 -2.73 3.38 -6.65
CA ASP A 50 -3.39 4.05 -7.77
C ASP A 50 -4.31 3.13 -8.59
N PHE A 51 -4.17 1.83 -8.39
CA PHE A 51 -4.91 0.79 -9.09
C PHE A 51 -5.91 0.07 -8.19
N VAL A 52 -5.91 0.39 -6.89
CA VAL A 52 -6.79 -0.22 -5.89
C VAL A 52 -7.81 0.81 -5.43
N GLN A 53 -9.07 0.41 -5.39
CA GLN A 53 -10.14 1.28 -4.91
C GLN A 53 -9.86 1.68 -3.46
N LEU A 54 -9.86 2.98 -3.17
CA LEU A 54 -9.47 3.56 -1.87
C LEU A 54 -8.01 3.30 -1.45
N GLY A 55 -7.14 2.79 -2.33
CA GLY A 55 -5.75 2.44 -1.95
C GLY A 55 -4.98 3.61 -1.32
N ARG A 56 -5.11 4.83 -1.86
CA ARG A 56 -4.50 6.04 -1.27
C ARG A 56 -5.04 6.36 0.13
N LEU A 57 -6.31 6.08 0.41
CA LEU A 57 -6.90 6.30 1.73
C LEU A 57 -6.25 5.37 2.77
N PHE A 58 -6.07 4.09 2.43
CA PHE A 58 -5.45 3.10 3.32
C PHE A 58 -3.92 3.22 3.41
N LEU A 59 -3.29 3.91 2.46
CA LEU A 59 -1.86 4.22 2.50
C LEU A 59 -1.52 5.34 3.50
N ARG A 60 -2.38 6.35 3.62
CA ARG A 60 -2.11 7.55 4.45
C ARG A 60 -1.82 7.24 5.92
N PRO A 61 -2.56 6.37 6.62
CA PRO A 61 -2.24 6.00 8.01
C PRO A 61 -0.84 5.42 8.15
N LEU A 62 -0.38 4.61 7.18
CA LEU A 62 0.95 4.00 7.20
C LEU A 62 2.05 5.05 7.02
N GLN A 63 1.84 6.02 6.12
CA GLN A 63 2.76 7.14 5.92
C GLN A 63 2.83 8.06 7.15
N HIS A 64 1.67 8.33 7.74
CA HIS A 64 1.58 9.12 8.97
C HIS A 64 2.32 8.41 10.12
N TYR A 65 2.11 7.10 10.26
CA TYR A 65 2.80 6.28 11.25
C TYR A 65 4.33 6.37 11.10
N LEU A 66 4.85 6.22 9.87
CA LEU A 66 6.28 6.38 9.61
C LEU A 66 6.79 7.76 10.02
N SER A 67 6.05 8.83 9.67
CA SER A 67 6.45 10.19 10.00
C SER A 67 6.49 10.48 11.51
N ALA A 68 5.68 9.77 12.29
CA ALA A 68 5.68 9.86 13.74
C ALA A 68 6.87 9.13 14.37
N CYS A 69 7.29 7.99 13.79
CA CYS A 69 8.39 7.19 14.31
C CYS A 69 9.77 7.61 13.78
N TRP A 70 9.84 8.23 12.60
CA TRP A 70 11.09 8.50 11.89
C TRP A 70 11.05 9.85 11.15
N LYS A 71 12.13 10.63 11.32
CA LYS A 71 12.28 11.95 10.69
C LYS A 71 13.01 11.86 9.36
N TRP A 72 12.39 12.35 8.30
CA TRP A 72 12.96 12.36 6.94
C TRP A 72 14.29 13.09 6.82
N SER A 73 14.49 14.19 7.54
CA SER A 73 15.66 15.06 7.38
C SER A 73 16.90 14.63 8.18
N SER A 74 16.73 13.78 9.19
CA SER A 74 17.80 13.46 10.16
C SER A 74 17.80 12.01 10.63
N GLY A 75 16.82 11.22 10.21
CA GLY A 75 16.67 9.84 10.66
C GLY A 75 17.64 8.91 9.95
N ASN A 76 18.19 7.95 10.70
CA ASN A 76 19.02 6.89 10.16
C ASN A 76 18.12 5.82 9.50
N LEU A 77 18.50 5.30 8.33
CA LEU A 77 17.77 4.24 7.62
C LEU A 77 17.69 2.91 8.40
N LEU A 78 18.64 2.65 9.29
CA LEU A 78 18.67 1.46 10.16
C LEU A 78 17.88 1.64 11.46
N THR A 79 17.21 2.78 11.64
CA THR A 79 16.36 3.03 12.81
C THR A 79 15.25 1.98 12.86
N GLN A 80 15.11 1.33 14.03
CA GLN A 80 14.08 0.33 14.26
C GLN A 80 12.73 1.01 14.51
N ILE A 81 11.74 0.64 13.70
CA ILE A 81 10.36 1.08 13.79
C ILE A 81 9.53 -0.09 14.35
N PRO A 82 8.83 0.10 15.47
CA PRO A 82 7.99 -0.95 16.04
C PRO A 82 6.77 -1.24 15.16
N ILE A 83 6.34 -2.50 15.12
CA ILE A 83 5.12 -2.95 14.43
C ILE A 83 3.98 -3.05 15.46
N LEU A 84 3.35 -1.90 15.76
CA LEU A 84 2.27 -1.81 16.74
C LEU A 84 0.95 -2.43 16.24
N PRO A 85 0.04 -2.85 17.13
CA PRO A 85 -1.25 -3.42 16.74
C PRO A 85 -2.07 -2.53 15.80
N SER A 86 -2.07 -1.21 16.03
CA SER A 86 -2.75 -0.24 15.15
C SER A 86 -2.18 -0.24 13.73
N PHE A 87 -0.84 -0.29 13.60
CA PHE A 87 -0.17 -0.40 12.31
C PHE A 87 -0.50 -1.71 11.61
N ARG A 88 -0.52 -2.83 12.35
CA ARG A 88 -0.90 -4.15 11.81
C ARG A 88 -2.31 -4.13 11.22
N SER A 89 -3.28 -3.55 11.91
CA SER A 89 -4.66 -3.46 11.42
C SER A 89 -4.76 -2.68 10.11
N HIS A 90 -3.99 -1.59 9.95
CA HIS A 90 -3.95 -0.85 8.69
C HIS A 90 -3.27 -1.65 7.56
N LEU A 91 -2.24 -2.42 7.90
CA LEU A 91 -1.50 -3.20 6.91
C LEU A 91 -2.27 -4.46 6.45
N GLN A 92 -3.06 -5.07 7.34
CA GLN A 92 -3.89 -6.24 7.03
C GLN A 92 -4.94 -5.97 5.95
N TRP A 93 -5.41 -4.74 5.80
CA TRP A 93 -6.34 -4.39 4.72
C TRP A 93 -5.75 -4.69 3.33
N TRP A 94 -4.42 -4.56 3.19
CA TRP A 94 -3.70 -4.84 1.95
C TRP A 94 -3.51 -6.33 1.66
N LEU A 95 -4.04 -7.23 2.52
CA LEU A 95 -4.04 -8.67 2.27
C LEU A 95 -5.33 -9.16 1.58
N ASP A 96 -6.34 -8.30 1.42
CA ASP A 96 -7.58 -8.67 0.75
C ASP A 96 -7.39 -8.71 -0.78
N GLU A 97 -7.19 -9.92 -1.30
CA GLU A 97 -6.98 -10.17 -2.73
C GLU A 97 -8.16 -9.69 -3.59
N GLU A 98 -9.41 -9.77 -3.10
CA GLU A 98 -10.57 -9.32 -3.87
C GLU A 98 -10.49 -7.82 -4.14
N THR A 99 -10.14 -7.05 -3.11
CA THR A 99 -9.94 -5.60 -3.21
C THR A 99 -8.76 -5.25 -4.13
N LEU A 100 -7.67 -6.00 -4.08
CA LEU A 100 -6.50 -5.77 -4.94
C LEU A 100 -6.78 -6.10 -6.42
N LEU A 101 -7.54 -7.16 -6.68
CA LEU A 101 -7.84 -7.64 -8.04
C LEU A 101 -9.01 -6.90 -8.71
N ALA A 102 -9.88 -6.26 -7.91
CA ALA A 102 -11.02 -5.50 -8.42
C ALA A 102 -10.61 -4.39 -9.41
N GLY A 103 -9.44 -3.78 -9.21
CA GLY A 103 -8.93 -2.68 -10.04
C GLY A 103 -9.78 -1.41 -9.93
N VAL A 104 -9.34 -0.33 -10.58
CA VAL A 104 -10.09 0.94 -10.63
C VAL A 104 -10.62 1.23 -12.04
N PRO A 105 -11.79 1.88 -12.17
CA PRO A 105 -12.27 2.37 -13.46
C PRO A 105 -11.27 3.34 -14.13
N PHE A 106 -11.02 3.17 -15.42
CA PHE A 106 -10.02 3.94 -16.21
C PHE A 106 -10.23 5.47 -16.15
N PHE A 107 -11.49 5.93 -16.07
CA PHE A 107 -11.83 7.35 -15.95
C PHE A 107 -11.52 7.95 -14.58
N LEU A 108 -11.35 7.14 -13.53
CA LEU A 108 -10.84 7.60 -12.23
C LEU A 108 -9.31 7.69 -12.24
N HIS A 109 -8.62 6.86 -13.01
CA HIS A 109 -7.16 6.91 -13.16
C HIS A 109 -6.69 8.21 -13.87
N ASN A 110 -7.44 8.68 -14.88
CA ASN A 110 -7.07 9.87 -15.66
C ASN A 110 -7.40 11.23 -15.01
N ARG A 111 -8.13 11.27 -13.88
CA ARG A 111 -8.45 12.56 -13.21
C ARG A 111 -7.30 13.16 -12.41
N HIS A 112 -6.13 12.52 -12.37
CA HIS A 112 -4.96 13.01 -11.64
C HIS A 112 -3.91 13.68 -12.52
N TYR A 113 -4.20 13.91 -13.81
CA TYR A 113 -3.29 14.55 -14.78
C TYR A 113 -3.87 15.80 -15.47
N LEU A 114 -4.94 16.40 -14.93
CA LEU A 114 -5.49 17.68 -15.38
C LEU A 114 -5.54 18.68 -14.22
#